data_AF-A0A4R7PA27-F1
#
_entry.id   AF-A0A4R7PA27-F1
#
_cell.length_a   1.000
_cell.length_b   1.000
_cell.length_c   1.000
_cell.angle_alpha   90.00
_cell.angle_beta   90.00
_cell.angle_gamma   90.00
#
_symmetry.space_group_name_H-M   'P 1'
#
loop_
_entity.id
_entity.type
_entity.pdbx_description
1 polymer ?
#
loop_
_entity_poly.entity_id
_entity_poly.type
_entity_poly.pdbx_seq_one_letter_code
_entity_poly.pdbx_strand_id
1 'polypeptide(L)'
;MNVVIVFLIVNLAVLGLLLVRFGRLRREVAELRSRSETLAGGVAQVPEELRRMAREGASMLSIRILNPMELAAQKHWVAGVAGRLTPGIVRRIVSHEAAKIVRQELPKYGVIAEVEVIGRD
;
A
#
# COMPACT_ATOMS: atom_id res chain seq x y z
N MET A 1 13.46 54.79 -32.44
CA MET A 1 13.65 54.63 -30.98
C MET A 1 12.44 53.98 -30.30
N ASN A 2 11.21 54.45 -30.55
CA ASN A 2 10.01 53.93 -29.88
C ASN A 2 9.68 52.45 -30.19
N VAL A 3 9.90 51.98 -31.42
CA VAL A 3 9.61 50.58 -31.81
C VAL A 3 10.50 49.58 -31.05
N VAL A 4 11.77 49.94 -30.81
CA VAL A 4 12.71 49.10 -30.05
C VAL A 4 12.27 48.99 -28.59
N ILE A 5 11.82 50.08 -27.99
CA ILE A 5 11.32 50.10 -26.61
C ILE A 5 10.07 49.22 -26.48
N VAL A 6 9.13 49.31 -27.44
CA VAL A 6 7.93 48.46 -27.46
C VAL A 6 8.30 46.98 -27.58
N PHE A 7 9.23 46.63 -28.46
CA PHE A 7 9.71 45.25 -28.60
C PHE A 7 10.34 44.73 -27.30
N LEU A 8 11.10 45.57 -26.61
CA LEU A 8 11.79 45.23 -25.36
C LEU A 8 10.79 45.00 -24.22
N ILE A 9 9.73 45.81 -24.12
CA ILE A 9 8.66 45.66 -23.14
C ILE A 9 7.87 44.37 -23.39
N VAL A 10 7.51 44.08 -24.65
CA VAL A 10 6.79 42.85 -25.01
C VAL A 10 7.63 41.62 -24.69
N ASN A 11 8.93 41.64 -25.02
CA ASN A 11 9.83 40.53 -24.73
C ASN A 11 9.92 40.28 -23.22
N LEU A 12 10.07 41.35 -22.43
CA LEU A 12 10.12 41.27 -20.97
C LEU A 12 8.81 40.73 -20.38
N ALA A 13 7.66 41.15 -20.91
CA ALA A 13 6.35 40.65 -20.50
C ALA A 13 6.18 39.15 -20.81
N VAL A 14 6.60 38.70 -21.99
CA VAL A 14 6.59 37.28 -22.38
C VAL A 14 7.50 36.46 -21.49
N LEU A 15 8.71 36.96 -21.18
CA LEU A 15 9.65 36.30 -20.28
C LEU A 15 9.08 36.14 -18.87
N GLY A 16 8.45 37.21 -18.34
CA GLY A 16 7.78 37.18 -17.04
C GLY A 16 6.65 36.14 -17.00
N LEU A 17 5.83 36.07 -18.05
CA LEU A 17 4.74 35.10 -18.17
C LEU A 17 5.28 33.65 -18.17
N LEU A 18 6.34 33.39 -18.94
CA LEU A 18 6.97 32.08 -19.02
C LEU A 18 7.55 31.64 -17.67
N LEU A 19 8.23 32.55 -16.96
CA LEU A 19 8.77 32.29 -15.62
C LEU A 19 7.67 31.93 -14.61
N VAL A 20 6.56 32.66 -14.63
CA VAL A 20 5.41 32.35 -13.76
C VAL A 20 4.82 30.98 -14.09
N ARG A 21 4.65 30.64 -15.37
CA ARG A 21 4.12 29.33 -15.78
C ARG A 21 5.07 28.20 -15.40
N PHE A 22 6.37 28.38 -15.60
CA PHE A 22 7.39 27.40 -15.23
C PHE A 22 7.43 27.18 -13.71
N GLY A 23 7.31 28.25 -12.92
CA GLY A 23 7.23 28.17 -11.47
C GLY A 23 5.99 27.41 -10.99
N ARG A 24 4.82 27.63 -11.61
CA ARG A 24 3.59 26.88 -11.30
C ARG A 24 3.73 25.40 -11.63
N LEU A 25 4.25 25.07 -12.81
CA LEU A 25 4.51 23.68 -13.22
C LEU A 25 5.46 22.97 -12.23
N ARG A 26 6.55 23.63 -11.82
CA ARG A 26 7.48 23.05 -10.85
C ARG A 26 6.83 22.78 -9.50
N ARG A 27 5.95 23.67 -9.03
CA ARG A 27 5.22 23.48 -7.77
C ARG A 27 4.28 22.29 -7.85
N GLU A 28 3.55 22.17 -8.95
CA GLU A 28 2.63 21.06 -9.19
C GLU A 28 3.38 19.73 -9.26
N VAL A 29 4.49 19.67 -9.99
CA VAL A 29 5.36 18.48 -10.03
C VAL A 29 5.93 18.16 -8.64
N ALA A 30 6.36 19.16 -7.87
CA ALA A 30 6.87 18.93 -6.51
C ALA A 30 5.79 18.40 -5.56
N GLU A 31 4.56 18.89 -5.69
CA GLU A 31 3.41 18.41 -4.91
C GLU A 31 3.04 16.98 -5.29
N LEU A 32 2.96 16.67 -6.58
CA LEU A 32 2.70 15.30 -7.06
C LEU A 32 3.81 14.34 -6.60
N ARG A 33 5.07 14.78 -6.62
CA ARG A 33 6.21 13.98 -6.15
C ARG A 33 6.14 13.74 -4.65
N SER A 34 5.81 14.76 -3.86
CA SER A 34 5.61 14.62 -2.41
C SER A 34 4.46 13.66 -2.07
N ARG A 35 3.33 13.75 -2.78
CA ARG A 35 2.22 12.79 -2.63
C ARG A 35 2.64 11.37 -3.03
N SER A 36 3.43 11.25 -4.10
CA SER A 36 3.96 9.95 -4.53
C SER A 36 4.93 9.36 -3.50
N GLU A 37 5.76 10.18 -2.88
CA GLU A 37 6.70 9.76 -1.83
C GLU A 37 5.98 9.35 -0.53
N THR A 38 4.89 10.01 -0.15
CA THR A 38 4.08 9.59 1.01
C THR A 38 3.35 8.28 0.74
N LEU A 39 2.81 8.07 -0.47
CA LEU A 39 2.26 6.78 -0.86
C LEU A 39 3.36 5.70 -0.99
N ALA A 40 4.50 6.03 -1.58
CA ALA A 40 5.63 5.12 -1.76
C ALA A 40 6.31 4.74 -0.44
N GLY A 41 6.29 5.61 0.58
CA GLY A 41 6.70 5.25 1.94
C GLY A 41 5.87 4.10 2.53
N GLY A 42 4.60 3.98 2.13
CA GLY A 42 3.76 2.81 2.41
C GLY A 42 4.08 1.59 1.55
N VAL A 43 4.48 1.80 0.29
CA VAL A 43 4.88 0.73 -0.64
C VAL A 43 6.30 0.19 -0.38
N ALA A 44 7.18 0.97 0.26
CA ALA A 44 8.52 0.57 0.66
C ALA A 44 8.54 -0.59 1.67
N GLN A 45 7.42 -0.84 2.35
CA GLN A 45 7.23 -1.95 3.27
C GLN A 45 6.55 -3.17 2.64
N VAL A 46 6.24 -3.11 1.34
CA VAL A 46 5.73 -4.27 0.60
C VAL A 46 6.91 -5.23 0.38
N PRO A 47 6.84 -6.48 0.89
CA PRO A 47 7.88 -7.47 0.68
C PRO A 47 8.26 -7.59 -0.80
N GLU A 48 9.55 -7.78 -1.09
CA GLU A 48 10.05 -7.84 -2.47
C GLU A 48 9.39 -9.00 -3.24
N GLU A 49 9.04 -10.11 -2.56
CA GLU A 49 8.18 -11.19 -3.08
C GLU A 49 6.84 -10.69 -3.63
N LEU A 50 6.11 -9.84 -2.88
CA LEU A 50 4.82 -9.30 -3.34
C LEU A 50 4.97 -8.47 -4.61
N ARG A 51 6.07 -7.70 -4.71
CA ARG A 51 6.37 -6.89 -5.90
C ARG A 51 6.74 -7.76 -7.10
N ARG A 52 7.39 -8.90 -6.88
CA ARG A 52 7.69 -9.87 -7.95
C ARG A 52 6.40 -10.52 -8.45
N MET A 53 5.56 -11.03 -7.55
CA MET A 53 4.26 -11.62 -7.90
C MET A 53 3.36 -10.65 -8.68
N ALA A 54 3.29 -9.39 -8.27
CA ALA A 54 2.52 -8.37 -8.99
C ALA A 54 3.06 -8.07 -10.41
N ARG A 55 4.39 -8.12 -10.60
CA ARG A 55 5.03 -7.93 -11.91
C ARG A 55 4.83 -9.12 -12.84
N GLU A 56 4.73 -10.33 -12.29
CA GLU A 56 4.49 -11.57 -13.03
C GLU A 56 3.00 -11.77 -13.40
N GLY A 57 2.13 -10.83 -13.03
CA GLY A 57 0.68 -10.92 -13.30
C GLY A 57 -0.02 -11.98 -12.45
N ALA A 58 0.61 -12.44 -11.36
CA ALA A 58 0.00 -13.41 -10.46
C ALA A 58 -1.20 -12.79 -9.73
N SER A 59 -2.34 -13.50 -9.75
CA SER A 59 -3.53 -13.09 -9.01
C SER A 59 -3.31 -13.26 -7.51
N MET A 60 -3.48 -12.19 -6.74
CA MET A 60 -3.20 -12.18 -5.31
C MET A 60 -4.47 -11.88 -4.49
N LEU A 61 -4.78 -12.79 -3.57
CA LEU A 61 -5.89 -12.67 -2.63
C LEU A 61 -5.36 -12.33 -1.24
N SER A 62 -5.61 -11.10 -0.77
CA SER A 62 -5.27 -10.70 0.61
C SER A 62 -6.50 -10.78 1.51
N ILE A 63 -6.40 -11.51 2.63
CA ILE A 63 -7.46 -11.60 3.62
C ILE A 63 -7.01 -10.87 4.89
N ARG A 64 -7.78 -9.87 5.32
CA ARG A 64 -7.52 -9.15 6.57
C ARG A 64 -8.55 -9.53 7.63
N ILE A 65 -8.08 -10.11 8.74
CA ILE A 65 -8.92 -10.43 9.90
C ILE A 65 -9.05 -9.16 10.75
N LEU A 66 -10.23 -8.55 10.76
CA LEU A 66 -10.49 -7.28 11.45
C LEU A 66 -10.57 -7.47 12.98
N ASN A 67 -11.18 -8.57 13.43
CA ASN A 67 -11.45 -8.82 14.85
C ASN A 67 -10.88 -10.18 15.30
N PRO A 68 -9.55 -10.31 15.43
CA PRO A 68 -8.91 -11.58 15.78
C PRO A 68 -9.28 -12.07 17.18
N MET A 69 -9.53 -11.17 18.15
CA MET A 69 -9.87 -11.57 19.53
C MET A 69 -11.29 -12.15 19.62
N GLU A 70 -12.25 -11.53 18.95
CA GLU A 70 -13.64 -12.02 18.93
C GLU A 70 -13.73 -13.38 18.22
N LEU A 71 -12.99 -13.53 17.12
CA LEU A 71 -12.94 -14.79 16.38
C LEU A 71 -12.34 -15.92 17.22
N ALA A 72 -11.28 -15.63 17.97
CA ALA A 72 -10.64 -16.56 18.91
C ALA A 72 -11.60 -16.99 20.04
N ALA A 73 -12.40 -16.07 20.58
CA ALA A 73 -13.36 -16.35 21.64
C ALA A 73 -14.49 -17.27 21.16
N GLN A 74 -15.00 -17.07 19.94
CA GLN A 74 -16.12 -17.85 19.39
C GLN A 74 -15.72 -19.27 18.94
N LYS A 75 -14.50 -19.45 18.41
CA LYS A 75 -14.07 -20.73 17.81
C LYS A 75 -13.38 -21.69 18.77
N HIS A 76 -13.36 -21.40 20.08
CA HIS A 76 -12.65 -22.15 21.11
C HIS A 76 -11.12 -22.36 20.86
N TRP A 77 -10.54 -21.78 19.81
CA TRP A 77 -9.12 -21.93 19.46
C TRP A 77 -8.16 -21.51 20.58
N VAL A 78 -8.63 -20.63 21.46
CA VAL A 78 -7.84 -20.01 22.52
C VAL A 78 -8.43 -20.30 23.90
N ALA A 79 -9.52 -21.10 23.96
CA ALA A 79 -10.26 -21.40 25.17
C ALA A 79 -9.43 -22.16 26.24
N GLY A 80 -8.37 -22.87 25.83
CA GLY A 80 -7.51 -23.61 26.76
C GLY A 80 -6.54 -22.74 27.59
N VAL A 81 -6.31 -21.48 27.23
CA VAL A 81 -5.30 -20.60 27.88
C VAL A 81 -5.90 -19.22 28.23
N ALA A 82 -7.22 -19.19 28.42
CA ALA A 82 -8.12 -18.02 28.38
C ALA A 82 -7.83 -16.83 29.35
N GLY A 83 -6.70 -16.82 30.07
CA GLY A 83 -6.32 -15.70 30.94
C GLY A 83 -4.89 -15.18 30.77
N ARG A 84 -4.05 -15.77 29.91
CA ARG A 84 -2.59 -15.46 29.88
C ARG A 84 -1.97 -15.14 28.53
N LEU A 85 -2.74 -15.16 27.44
CA LEU A 85 -2.20 -14.89 26.10
C LEU A 85 -2.26 -13.39 25.77
N THR A 86 -1.09 -12.83 25.42
CA THR A 86 -0.97 -11.44 24.93
C THR A 86 -1.68 -11.30 23.57
N PRO A 87 -2.30 -10.13 23.26
CA PRO A 87 -3.02 -9.91 22.00
C PRO A 87 -2.23 -10.25 20.72
N GLY A 88 -0.90 -10.08 20.74
CA GLY A 88 -0.03 -10.46 19.62
C GLY A 88 -0.01 -11.96 19.34
N ILE A 89 -0.01 -12.80 20.39
CA ILE A 89 0.00 -14.26 20.25
C ILE A 89 -1.34 -14.75 19.70
N VAL A 90 -2.44 -14.20 20.21
CA VAL A 90 -3.78 -14.55 19.72
C VAL A 90 -3.93 -14.19 18.24
N ARG A 91 -3.44 -13.01 17.80
CA ARG A 91 -3.39 -12.65 16.38
C ARG A 91 -2.65 -13.69 15.54
N ARG A 92 -1.49 -14.14 16.00
CA ARG A 92 -0.67 -15.14 15.27
C ARG A 92 -1.39 -16.49 15.15
N ILE A 93 -2.00 -16.96 16.24
CA ILE A 93 -2.77 -18.22 16.26
C ILE A 93 -3.93 -18.14 15.27
N VAL A 94 -4.72 -17.06 15.34
CA VAL A 94 -5.89 -16.87 14.47
C VAL A 94 -5.48 -16.79 13.00
N SER A 95 -4.41 -16.07 12.67
CA SER A 95 -3.89 -16.00 11.31
C SER A 95 -3.40 -17.35 10.80
N HIS A 96 -2.73 -18.14 11.65
CA HIS A 96 -2.26 -19.47 11.28
C HIS A 96 -3.41 -20.46 11.05
N GLU A 97 -4.41 -20.47 11.93
CA GLU A 97 -5.57 -21.35 11.77
C GLU A 97 -6.42 -20.93 10.55
N ALA A 98 -6.58 -19.62 10.31
CA ALA A 98 -7.24 -19.14 9.11
C ALA A 98 -6.51 -19.58 7.83
N ALA A 99 -5.18 -19.47 7.80
CA ALA A 99 -4.39 -19.95 6.67
C ALA A 99 -4.52 -21.47 6.46
N LYS A 100 -4.58 -22.24 7.55
CA LYS A 100 -4.80 -23.69 7.49
C LYS A 100 -6.18 -24.04 6.92
N ILE A 101 -7.24 -23.34 7.35
CA ILE A 101 -8.58 -23.51 6.78
C ILE A 101 -8.57 -23.21 5.28
N VAL A 102 -7.96 -22.10 4.87
CA VAL A 102 -7.86 -21.71 3.46
C VAL A 102 -7.08 -22.75 2.64
N ARG A 103 -5.96 -23.26 3.16
CA ARG A 103 -5.18 -24.34 2.52
C ARG A 103 -5.98 -25.64 2.37
N GLN A 104 -6.90 -25.93 3.28
CA GLN A 104 -7.73 -27.14 3.23
C GLN A 104 -8.97 -26.97 2.35
N GLU A 105 -9.55 -25.77 2.31
CA GLU A 105 -10.78 -25.49 1.56
C GLU A 105 -10.52 -25.19 0.08
N LEU A 106 -9.49 -24.41 -0.26
CA LEU A 106 -9.22 -24.02 -1.66
C LEU A 106 -9.04 -25.23 -2.62
N PRO A 107 -8.33 -26.31 -2.25
CA PRO A 107 -8.22 -27.49 -3.11
C PRO A 107 -9.56 -28.18 -3.36
N LYS A 108 -10.54 -28.07 -2.44
CA LYS A 108 -11.88 -28.66 -2.62
C LYS A 108 -12.66 -27.98 -3.76
N TYR A 109 -12.32 -26.73 -4.07
CA TYR A 109 -12.88 -25.98 -5.18
C TYR A 109 -12.01 -26.05 -6.45
N GLY A 110 -10.99 -26.93 -6.47
CA GLY A 110 -10.07 -27.09 -7.60
C GLY A 110 -9.03 -25.98 -7.75
N VAL A 111 -8.85 -25.14 -6.73
CA VAL A 111 -7.88 -24.04 -6.76
C VAL A 111 -6.53 -24.53 -6.22
N ILE A 112 -5.49 -24.42 -7.05
CA ILE A 112 -4.10 -24.64 -6.65
C ILE A 112 -3.55 -23.28 -6.18
N ALA A 113 -3.31 -23.14 -4.88
CA ALA A 113 -2.83 -21.89 -4.29
C ALA A 113 -1.74 -22.14 -3.25
N GLU A 114 -0.68 -21.32 -3.33
CA GLU A 114 0.28 -21.17 -2.25
C GLU A 114 -0.28 -20.17 -1.24
N VAL A 115 -0.34 -20.57 0.03
CA VAL A 115 -0.94 -19.74 1.10
C VAL A 115 0.15 -19.43 2.10
N GLU A 116 0.50 -18.16 2.25
CA GLU A 116 1.50 -17.69 3.21
C GLU A 116 0.88 -16.73 4.23
N VAL A 117 1.40 -16.74 5.45
CA VAL A 117 0.98 -15.80 6.51
C VAL A 117 2.02 -14.70 6.61
N ILE A 118 1.69 -13.51 6.11
CA ILE A 118 2.54 -12.32 6.19
C ILE A 118 2.03 -11.46 7.35
N GLY A 119 2.69 -11.55 8.50
CA GLY A 119 2.39 -10.75 9.70
C GLY A 119 3.55 -9.84 10.06
N ARG A 120 3.25 -8.66 10.61
CA ARG A 120 4.24 -7.80 11.28
C ARG A 120 4.25 -8.20 12.76
N ASP A 121 5.42 -8.59 13.26
CA ASP A 121 5.67 -8.84 14.69
C ASP A 121 5.40 -7.60 15.55
#